data_AF-A0A3N1PVA5-F1
#
_entry.id   AF-A0A3N1PVA5-F1
#
_cell.length_a   1.000
_cell.length_b   1.000
_cell.length_c   1.000
_cell.angle_alpha   90.00
_cell.angle_beta   90.00
_cell.angle_gamma   90.00
#
_symmetry.space_group_name_H-M   'P 1'
#
loop_
_entity.id
_entity.type
_entity.pdbx_description
1 polymer ?
#
loop_
_entity_poly.entity_id
_entity_poly.type
_entity_poly.pdbx_seq_one_letter_code
_entity_poly.pdbx_strand_id
1 'polypeptide(L)'
;MTDTRTPRGPEEASGPVTGPGATTEPGAVEGPGAVERPGSAVTGAGAVEGPGAVTVPETLVGAGQVAGGAGGAVVRGRVLRLLRGVAYAALPAELVLLVCLLGGVRMPGGVPLVGEGLVLGLLAAEGVVWVRLRRRGLSRRAVVAKLVPEPVLRLVGHELRLMASLGRWVARRPHGVAGADGVFPHARDQAALMYGFAFVCLVETVGMSYLLAEWPFVHAVVLVLDVYTVLFVLGLHAASATRPHTLAGNVLRLRQAAHVDVAVPLDRIAAVRRELCFSHEKAEGELNLAVGSQTSVTIELTGPVDAPRLLGAPRPVRLVRLHADDPGALYDALTRARTGPSPSPGPLPTA
;
A
#
# COMPACT_ATOMS: atom_id res chain seq x y z
N MET A 1 66.45 -21.96 -39.37
CA MET A 1 65.67 -21.00 -38.57
C MET A 1 65.18 -21.81 -37.39
N THR A 2 66.02 -21.88 -36.35
CA THR A 2 65.94 -22.89 -35.31
C THR A 2 66.32 -22.25 -33.98
N ASP A 3 65.49 -22.59 -33.01
CA ASP A 3 65.79 -22.79 -31.59
C ASP A 3 65.71 -21.64 -30.59
N THR A 4 65.02 -22.01 -29.52
CA THR A 4 64.53 -21.22 -28.39
C THR A 4 65.39 -21.61 -27.19
N ARG A 5 65.99 -20.64 -26.49
CA ARG A 5 66.54 -20.88 -25.14
C ARG A 5 66.31 -19.67 -24.24
N THR A 6 65.43 -19.87 -23.28
CA THR A 6 65.18 -19.03 -22.10
C THR A 6 66.40 -18.98 -21.18
N PRO A 7 66.57 -17.92 -20.38
CA PRO A 7 67.10 -18.04 -19.03
C PRO A 7 66.04 -17.68 -17.97
N ARG A 8 66.06 -18.45 -16.87
CA ARG A 8 65.23 -18.32 -15.66
C ARG A 8 65.39 -16.94 -14.98
N GLY A 9 64.29 -16.44 -14.40
CA GLY A 9 64.18 -15.13 -13.74
C GLY A 9 64.74 -15.04 -12.33
N PRO A 10 64.31 -14.05 -11.52
CA PRO A 10 64.40 -14.10 -10.06
C PRO A 10 63.10 -14.67 -9.46
N GLU A 11 63.25 -15.56 -8.47
CA GLU A 11 62.19 -16.13 -7.62
C GLU A 11 61.29 -15.04 -7.01
N GLU A 12 60.01 -15.07 -7.36
CA GLU A 12 58.95 -14.45 -6.55
C GLU A 12 58.77 -15.27 -5.28
N ALA A 13 59.30 -14.75 -4.17
CA ALA A 13 59.00 -15.24 -2.84
C ALA A 13 57.53 -14.92 -2.51
N SER A 14 56.62 -15.83 -2.88
CA SER A 14 55.22 -15.80 -2.44
C SER A 14 55.16 -16.29 -0.99
N GLY A 15 55.50 -15.40 -0.06
CA GLY A 15 55.39 -15.61 1.38
C GLY A 15 54.36 -14.65 1.99
N PRO A 16 53.66 -15.04 3.06
CA PRO A 16 52.72 -14.16 3.77
C PRO A 16 53.44 -12.92 4.31
N VAL A 17 52.91 -11.73 4.01
CA VAL A 17 53.46 -10.46 4.52
C VAL A 17 53.06 -10.31 5.99
N THR A 18 54.04 -10.43 6.88
CA THR A 18 53.85 -10.36 8.34
C THR A 18 54.37 -9.01 8.85
N GLY A 19 53.64 -7.92 8.60
CA GLY A 19 54.01 -6.58 9.10
C GLY A 19 53.06 -5.46 8.68
N PRO A 20 53.05 -4.32 9.39
CA PRO A 20 52.19 -3.18 9.06
C PRO A 20 52.63 -2.51 7.75
N GLY A 21 51.72 -2.36 6.79
CA GLY A 21 51.98 -1.73 5.49
C GLY A 21 50.78 -1.73 4.55
N ALA A 22 50.89 -1.01 3.44
CA ALA A 22 49.88 -1.00 2.36
C ALA A 22 50.25 -2.07 1.31
N THR A 23 49.31 -2.95 0.99
CA THR A 23 49.52 -4.04 0.03
C THR A 23 48.60 -3.89 -1.19
N THR A 24 49.18 -3.95 -2.38
CA THR A 24 48.48 -3.78 -3.67
C THR A 24 48.24 -5.10 -4.42
N GLU A 25 48.82 -6.19 -3.92
CA GLU A 25 48.79 -7.55 -4.49
C GLU A 25 47.75 -8.43 -3.76
N PRO A 26 47.14 -9.42 -4.44
CA PRO A 26 46.19 -10.35 -3.82
C PRO A 26 46.89 -11.34 -2.88
N GLY A 27 46.55 -11.31 -1.58
CA GLY A 27 47.11 -12.21 -0.56
C GLY A 27 46.40 -12.13 0.79
N ALA A 28 46.71 -13.07 1.69
CA ALA A 28 46.22 -13.06 3.07
C ALA A 28 47.06 -12.10 3.92
N VAL A 29 46.39 -11.18 4.63
CA VAL A 29 47.06 -10.18 5.49
C VAL A 29 46.70 -10.45 6.95
N GLU A 30 47.71 -10.75 7.76
CA GLU A 30 47.60 -10.83 9.23
C GLU A 30 48.18 -9.57 9.87
N GLY A 31 47.33 -8.57 10.11
CA GLY A 31 47.71 -7.33 10.82
C GLY A 31 46.80 -6.14 10.52
N PRO A 32 46.88 -5.05 11.33
CA PRO A 32 46.10 -3.84 11.10
C PRO A 32 46.62 -3.06 9.87
N GLY A 33 45.77 -2.78 8.89
CA GLY A 33 46.15 -2.06 7.66
C GLY A 33 44.95 -1.73 6.75
N ALA A 34 45.17 -0.82 5.79
CA ALA A 34 44.16 -0.38 4.82
C ALA A 34 44.29 -1.17 3.50
N VAL A 35 43.16 -1.70 2.99
CA VAL A 35 43.10 -2.49 1.74
C VAL A 35 42.21 -1.77 0.74
N GLU A 36 42.75 -1.44 -0.43
CA GLU A 36 42.13 -0.51 -1.38
C GLU A 36 41.42 -1.20 -2.57
N ARG A 37 41.49 -2.54 -2.71
CA ARG A 37 40.85 -3.27 -3.83
C ARG A 37 40.09 -4.55 -3.42
N PRO A 38 39.02 -4.92 -4.15
CA PRO A 38 38.16 -6.05 -3.81
C PRO A 38 38.83 -7.39 -4.16
N GLY A 39 38.83 -8.33 -3.21
CA GLY A 39 39.34 -9.70 -3.40
C GLY A 39 40.21 -10.25 -2.25
N SER A 40 40.60 -9.41 -1.29
CA SER A 40 41.47 -9.80 -0.18
C SER A 40 40.65 -10.34 1.01
N ALA A 41 40.99 -11.52 1.51
CA ALA A 41 40.40 -12.06 2.74
C ALA A 41 41.10 -11.44 3.96
N VAL A 42 40.34 -10.74 4.81
CA VAL A 42 40.85 -10.07 6.02
C VAL A 42 40.37 -10.82 7.26
N THR A 43 41.31 -11.34 8.05
CA THR A 43 41.06 -12.06 9.31
C THR A 43 41.57 -11.27 10.53
N GLY A 44 41.27 -9.97 10.59
CA GLY A 44 41.65 -9.08 11.69
C GLY A 44 40.72 -7.87 11.85
N ALA A 45 40.77 -7.21 13.01
CA ALA A 45 39.95 -6.03 13.29
C ALA A 45 40.48 -4.80 12.52
N GLY A 46 39.75 -4.37 11.49
CA GLY A 46 40.05 -3.18 10.69
C GLY A 46 38.78 -2.59 10.06
N ALA A 47 38.77 -1.28 9.84
CA ALA A 47 37.65 -0.55 9.24
C ALA A 47 37.67 -0.69 7.70
N VAL A 48 36.53 -1.03 7.11
CA VAL A 48 36.34 -1.13 5.65
C VAL A 48 35.53 0.08 5.19
N GLU A 49 36.12 0.97 4.40
CA GLU A 49 35.39 2.04 3.69
C GLU A 49 35.18 1.63 2.22
N GLY A 50 33.97 1.19 1.87
CA GLY A 50 33.57 0.92 0.48
C GLY A 50 32.29 0.08 0.37
N PRO A 51 31.48 0.25 -0.71
CA PRO A 51 30.15 -0.37 -0.80
C PRO A 51 30.27 -1.82 -1.30
N GLY A 52 30.03 -2.79 -0.42
CA GLY A 52 30.03 -4.21 -0.78
C GLY A 52 29.24 -5.04 0.21
N ALA A 53 28.38 -5.91 -0.31
CA ALA A 53 27.46 -6.76 0.44
C ALA A 53 28.21 -7.66 1.44
N VAL A 54 27.85 -7.53 2.72
CA VAL A 54 28.42 -8.35 3.80
C VAL A 54 27.61 -9.64 3.93
N THR A 55 28.16 -10.75 3.46
CA THR A 55 27.75 -12.11 3.87
C THR A 55 28.68 -12.58 4.98
N VAL A 56 28.23 -12.56 6.24
CA VAL A 56 28.96 -13.16 7.37
C VAL A 56 28.45 -14.59 7.57
N PRO A 57 29.30 -15.63 7.60
CA PRO A 57 28.97 -16.88 8.23
C PRO A 57 29.30 -16.83 9.73
N GLU A 58 28.36 -17.36 10.51
CA GLU A 58 28.43 -17.61 11.95
C GLU A 58 29.77 -18.23 12.41
N THR A 59 30.40 -17.66 13.44
CA THR A 59 31.21 -18.43 14.41
C THR A 59 31.11 -17.80 15.80
N LEU A 60 30.65 -18.62 16.74
CA LEU A 60 30.43 -18.33 18.16
C LEU A 60 31.73 -18.45 18.97
N VAL A 61 32.01 -17.49 19.85
CA VAL A 61 32.61 -17.75 21.18
C VAL A 61 32.08 -16.71 22.17
N GLY A 62 31.46 -17.15 23.27
CA GLY A 62 31.31 -16.33 24.49
C GLY A 62 29.94 -16.36 25.19
N ALA A 63 29.75 -17.37 26.04
CA ALA A 63 28.97 -17.38 27.28
C ALA A 63 27.55 -16.76 27.33
N GLY A 64 26.55 -17.64 27.47
CA GLY A 64 25.54 -17.45 28.51
C GLY A 64 24.22 -16.76 28.15
N GLN A 65 23.60 -17.09 27.02
CA GLN A 65 22.15 -16.95 26.89
C GLN A 65 21.58 -18.17 26.15
N VAL A 66 20.64 -18.86 26.81
CA VAL A 66 19.94 -20.03 26.28
C VAL A 66 19.18 -19.62 25.01
N ALA A 67 19.81 -19.86 23.86
CA ALA A 67 19.26 -19.71 22.53
C ALA A 67 18.22 -20.82 22.26
N GLY A 68 17.06 -20.74 22.92
CA GLY A 68 15.86 -21.49 22.54
C GLY A 68 14.95 -20.75 21.54
N GLY A 69 15.32 -19.52 21.16
CA GLY A 69 14.40 -18.59 20.49
C GLY A 69 14.50 -18.51 18.96
N ALA A 70 15.70 -18.63 18.39
CA ALA A 70 15.90 -18.38 16.95
C ALA A 70 15.33 -19.51 16.07
N GLY A 71 15.65 -20.76 16.41
CA GLY A 71 15.06 -21.93 15.74
C GLY A 71 13.54 -22.01 15.92
N GLY A 72 13.05 -21.74 17.13
CA GLY A 72 11.61 -21.70 17.43
C GLY A 72 10.85 -20.57 16.71
N ALA A 73 11.46 -19.40 16.53
CA ALA A 73 10.87 -18.28 15.79
C ALA A 73 10.85 -18.52 14.28
N VAL A 74 11.92 -19.09 13.71
CA VAL A 74 12.00 -19.44 12.29
C VAL A 74 11.03 -20.59 11.97
N VAL A 75 10.94 -21.61 12.84
CA VAL A 75 9.99 -22.72 12.72
C VAL A 75 8.55 -22.23 12.89
N ARG A 76 8.25 -21.39 13.89
CA ARG A 76 6.93 -20.72 14.03
C ARG A 76 6.57 -19.91 12.80
N GLY A 77 7.52 -19.19 12.21
CA GLY A 77 7.32 -18.42 10.98
C GLY A 77 7.06 -19.27 9.74
N ARG A 78 7.64 -20.47 9.63
CA ARG A 78 7.34 -21.43 8.55
C ARG A 78 5.98 -22.08 8.75
N VAL A 79 5.65 -22.51 9.97
CA VAL A 79 4.35 -23.11 10.31
C VAL A 79 3.21 -22.11 10.07
N LEU A 80 3.36 -20.85 10.46
CA LEU A 80 2.35 -19.82 10.20
C LEU A 80 2.16 -19.55 8.70
N ARG A 81 3.24 -19.59 7.91
CA ARG A 81 3.18 -19.42 6.45
C ARG A 81 2.50 -20.60 5.77
N LEU A 82 2.80 -21.83 6.20
CA LEU A 82 2.13 -23.05 5.74
C LEU A 82 0.65 -23.03 6.09
N LEU A 83 0.29 -22.69 7.33
CA LEU A 83 -1.11 -22.58 7.75
C LEU A 83 -1.88 -21.51 6.97
N ARG A 84 -1.25 -20.36 6.71
CA ARG A 84 -1.82 -19.34 5.82
C ARG A 84 -1.98 -19.84 4.40
N GLY A 85 -0.97 -20.54 3.86
CA GLY A 85 -1.04 -21.15 2.52
C GLY A 85 -2.19 -22.16 2.40
N VAL A 86 -2.36 -23.01 3.41
CA VAL A 86 -3.48 -23.97 3.50
C VAL A 86 -4.82 -23.24 3.59
N ALA A 87 -4.94 -22.19 4.42
CA ALA A 87 -6.17 -21.38 4.49
C ALA A 87 -6.48 -20.67 3.15
N TYR A 88 -5.47 -20.09 2.49
CA TYR A 88 -5.62 -19.44 1.19
C TYR A 88 -5.98 -20.41 0.05
N ALA A 89 -5.60 -21.69 0.15
CA ALA A 89 -5.96 -22.72 -0.81
C ALA A 89 -7.31 -23.41 -0.48
N ALA A 90 -7.64 -23.53 0.81
CA ALA A 90 -8.87 -24.14 1.29
C ALA A 90 -10.12 -23.32 0.92
N LEU A 91 -10.06 -21.99 1.06
CA LEU A 91 -11.18 -21.10 0.75
C LEU A 91 -11.65 -21.18 -0.72
N PRO A 92 -10.78 -21.09 -1.75
CA PRO A 92 -11.22 -21.26 -3.13
C PRO A 92 -11.66 -22.70 -3.44
N ALA A 93 -11.05 -23.72 -2.81
CA ALA A 93 -11.46 -25.11 -2.98
C ALA A 93 -12.87 -25.36 -2.41
N GLU A 94 -13.20 -24.76 -1.26
CA GLU A 94 -14.52 -24.83 -0.67
C GLU A 94 -15.56 -24.04 -1.49
N LEU A 95 -15.19 -22.87 -2.03
CA LEU A 95 -16.04 -22.12 -2.97
C LEU A 95 -16.38 -22.95 -4.21
N VAL A 96 -15.40 -23.66 -4.78
CA VAL A 96 -15.61 -24.57 -5.92
C VAL A 96 -16.54 -25.73 -5.53
N LEU A 97 -16.33 -26.33 -4.35
CA LEU A 97 -17.20 -27.38 -3.81
C LEU A 97 -18.65 -26.90 -3.65
N LEU A 98 -18.84 -25.70 -3.11
CA LEU A 98 -20.15 -25.07 -2.96
C LEU A 98 -20.80 -24.84 -4.33
N VAL A 99 -20.07 -24.28 -5.29
CA VAL A 99 -20.58 -24.06 -6.66
C VAL A 99 -20.94 -25.37 -7.35
N CYS A 100 -20.14 -26.44 -7.20
CA CYS A 100 -20.46 -27.76 -7.73
C CYS A 100 -21.72 -28.35 -7.09
N LEU A 101 -21.88 -28.23 -5.77
CA LEU A 101 -23.09 -28.66 -5.04
C LEU A 101 -24.33 -27.91 -5.53
N LEU A 102 -24.22 -26.60 -5.71
CA LEU A 102 -25.30 -25.74 -6.22
C LEU A 102 -25.64 -26.03 -7.68
N GLY A 103 -24.65 -26.41 -8.49
CA GLY A 103 -24.84 -26.86 -9.87
C GLY A 103 -25.43 -28.28 -10.00
N GLY A 104 -25.87 -28.89 -8.90
CA GLY A 104 -26.48 -30.22 -8.89
C GLY A 104 -25.49 -31.37 -9.07
N VAL A 105 -24.18 -31.10 -9.01
CA VAL A 105 -23.14 -32.12 -9.12
C VAL A 105 -23.12 -32.92 -7.82
N ARG A 106 -23.55 -34.18 -7.90
CA ARG A 106 -23.49 -35.11 -6.77
C ARG A 106 -22.04 -35.48 -6.49
N MET A 107 -21.46 -34.85 -5.47
CA MET A 107 -20.12 -35.22 -4.99
C MET A 107 -20.18 -36.56 -4.24
N PRO A 108 -19.24 -37.50 -4.51
CA PRO A 108 -19.15 -38.74 -3.75
C PRO A 108 -18.82 -38.47 -2.27
N GLY A 109 -19.23 -39.39 -1.40
CA GLY A 109 -19.39 -39.19 0.04
C GLY A 109 -18.21 -38.58 0.80
N GLY A 110 -18.53 -37.90 1.91
CA GLY A 110 -17.58 -37.34 2.89
C GLY A 110 -16.91 -36.03 2.49
N VAL A 111 -16.71 -35.76 1.20
CA VAL A 111 -16.03 -34.55 0.71
C VAL A 111 -16.64 -33.23 1.22
N PRO A 112 -17.97 -33.00 1.18
CA PRO A 112 -18.56 -31.77 1.73
C PRO A 112 -18.41 -31.67 3.25
N LEU A 113 -18.54 -32.78 3.99
CA LEU A 113 -18.34 -32.82 5.45
C LEU A 113 -16.90 -32.49 5.84
N VAL A 114 -15.92 -32.94 5.05
CA VAL A 114 -14.50 -32.62 5.26
C VAL A 114 -14.23 -31.14 4.98
N GLY A 115 -14.80 -30.59 3.89
CA GLY A 115 -14.71 -29.17 3.58
C GLY A 115 -15.31 -28.29 4.67
N GLU A 116 -16.54 -28.59 5.07
CA GLU A 116 -17.26 -27.85 6.12
C GLU A 116 -16.55 -27.96 7.48
N GLY A 117 -16.06 -29.15 7.82
CA GLY A 117 -15.26 -29.38 9.02
C GLY A 117 -13.93 -28.61 9.03
N LEU A 118 -13.27 -28.48 7.88
CA LEU A 118 -12.04 -27.70 7.73
C LEU A 118 -12.29 -26.22 8.03
N VAL A 119 -13.40 -25.66 7.55
CA VAL A 119 -13.74 -24.25 7.74
C VAL A 119 -14.25 -23.96 9.14
N LEU A 120 -15.10 -24.81 9.71
CA LEU A 120 -15.47 -24.72 11.12
C LEU A 120 -14.24 -24.82 12.03
N GLY A 121 -13.30 -25.71 11.72
CA GLY A 121 -12.02 -25.84 12.44
C GLY A 121 -11.16 -24.58 12.35
N LEU A 122 -11.06 -23.96 11.17
CA LEU A 122 -10.32 -22.72 10.96
C LEU A 122 -10.96 -21.54 11.72
N LEU A 123 -12.28 -21.39 11.64
CA LEU A 123 -13.03 -20.37 12.37
C LEU A 123 -12.93 -20.55 13.90
N ALA A 124 -12.98 -21.79 14.38
CA ALA A 124 -12.79 -22.10 15.79
C ALA A 124 -11.38 -21.76 16.27
N ALA A 125 -10.35 -22.07 15.47
CA ALA A 125 -8.97 -21.72 15.77
C ALA A 125 -8.76 -20.18 15.84
N GLU A 126 -9.30 -19.44 14.88
CA GLU A 126 -9.31 -17.97 14.90
C GLU A 126 -10.07 -17.42 16.11
N GLY A 127 -11.23 -17.99 16.44
CA GLY A 127 -12.03 -17.65 17.62
C GLY A 127 -11.27 -17.87 18.93
N VAL A 128 -10.55 -18.99 19.07
CA VAL A 128 -9.70 -19.28 20.23
C VAL A 128 -8.56 -18.27 20.35
N VAL A 129 -7.89 -17.94 19.24
CA VAL A 129 -6.84 -16.90 19.21
C VAL A 129 -7.42 -15.54 19.60
N TRP A 130 -8.60 -15.18 19.08
CA TRP A 130 -9.30 -13.95 19.41
C TRP A 130 -9.63 -13.87 20.91
N VAL A 131 -10.20 -14.93 21.49
CA VAL A 131 -10.52 -14.99 22.93
C VAL A 131 -9.25 -14.89 23.76
N ARG A 132 -8.17 -15.59 23.40
CA ARG A 132 -6.88 -15.52 24.11
C ARG A 132 -6.28 -14.12 24.06
N LEU A 133 -6.33 -13.44 22.91
CA LEU A 133 -5.81 -12.08 22.77
C LEU A 133 -6.66 -11.05 23.53
N ARG A 134 -8.00 -11.22 23.55
CA ARG A 134 -8.91 -10.40 24.36
C ARG A 134 -8.71 -10.60 25.86
N ARG A 135 -8.49 -11.84 26.32
CA ARG A 135 -8.15 -12.15 27.72
C ARG A 135 -6.81 -11.55 28.15
N ARG A 136 -5.91 -11.22 27.21
CA ARG A 136 -4.66 -10.47 27.45
C ARG A 136 -4.85 -8.94 27.49
N GLY A 137 -6.09 -8.45 27.48
CA GLY A 137 -6.40 -7.02 27.60
C GLY A 137 -6.25 -6.20 26.31
N LEU A 138 -6.01 -6.83 25.15
CA LEU A 138 -5.91 -6.11 23.88
C LEU A 138 -7.27 -5.58 23.43
N SER A 139 -7.28 -4.34 22.92
CA SER A 139 -8.47 -3.73 22.32
C SER A 139 -8.94 -4.54 21.09
N ARG A 140 -10.25 -4.52 20.79
CA ARG A 140 -10.81 -5.24 19.63
C ARG A 140 -10.06 -4.94 18.32
N ARG A 141 -9.64 -3.68 18.14
CA ARG A 141 -8.86 -3.22 16.97
C ARG A 141 -7.46 -3.85 16.91
N ALA A 142 -6.77 -3.92 18.05
CA ALA A 142 -5.43 -4.50 18.13
C ALA A 142 -5.44 -6.03 17.90
N VAL A 143 -6.52 -6.71 18.31
CA VAL A 143 -6.72 -8.14 18.03
C VAL A 143 -6.94 -8.35 16.54
N VAL A 144 -7.86 -7.62 15.93
CA VAL A 144 -8.14 -7.68 14.48
C VAL A 144 -6.89 -7.37 13.65
N ALA A 145 -6.11 -6.34 14.02
CA ALA A 145 -4.85 -5.99 13.34
C ALA A 145 -3.79 -7.10 13.36
N LYS A 146 -3.84 -8.01 14.35
CA LYS A 146 -2.92 -9.15 14.43
C LYS A 146 -3.40 -10.38 13.65
N LEU A 147 -4.71 -10.56 13.54
CA LEU A 147 -5.33 -11.71 12.86
C LEU A 147 -5.46 -11.48 11.35
N VAL A 148 -5.89 -10.29 10.97
CA VAL A 148 -6.20 -9.94 9.59
C VAL A 148 -5.00 -9.26 8.93
N PRO A 149 -4.59 -9.67 7.71
CA PRO A 149 -3.55 -8.97 6.97
C PRO A 149 -3.87 -7.49 6.78
N GLU A 150 -2.85 -6.63 6.92
CA GLU A 150 -3.01 -5.18 6.73
C GLU A 150 -3.70 -4.80 5.40
N PRO A 151 -3.41 -5.44 4.24
CA PRO A 151 -4.11 -5.15 3.00
C PRO A 151 -5.64 -5.33 3.10
N VAL A 152 -6.09 -6.37 3.80
CA VAL A 152 -7.53 -6.66 3.97
C VAL A 152 -8.17 -5.59 4.86
N LEU A 153 -7.51 -5.16 5.94
CA LEU A 153 -8.02 -4.07 6.79
C LEU A 153 -8.08 -2.73 6.05
N ARG A 154 -7.12 -2.46 5.17
CA ARG A 154 -7.14 -1.27 4.31
C ARG A 154 -8.29 -1.33 3.31
N LEU A 155 -8.56 -2.50 2.72
CA LEU A 155 -9.67 -2.72 1.79
C LEU A 155 -11.03 -2.59 2.49
N VAL A 156 -11.24 -3.29 3.61
CA VAL A 156 -12.46 -3.17 4.42
C VAL A 156 -12.64 -1.73 4.90
N GLY A 157 -11.57 -1.08 5.34
CA GLY A 157 -11.61 0.33 5.72
C GLY A 157 -12.00 1.24 4.55
N HIS A 158 -11.53 0.94 3.34
CA HIS A 158 -11.92 1.66 2.12
C HIS A 158 -13.40 1.47 1.82
N GLU A 159 -13.88 0.23 1.85
CA GLU A 159 -15.29 -0.11 1.61
C GLU A 159 -16.22 0.56 2.62
N LEU A 160 -15.89 0.50 3.92
CA LEU A 160 -16.63 1.22 4.96
C LEU A 160 -16.65 2.73 4.74
N ARG A 161 -15.56 3.32 4.23
CA ARG A 161 -15.52 4.74 3.88
C ARG A 161 -16.38 5.05 2.66
N LEU A 162 -16.47 4.16 1.67
CA LEU A 162 -17.40 4.30 0.54
C LEU A 162 -18.84 4.29 1.04
N MET A 163 -19.24 3.28 1.81
CA MET A 163 -20.60 3.16 2.35
C MET A 163 -20.97 4.33 3.26
N ALA A 164 -20.04 4.80 4.11
CA ALA A 164 -20.25 5.99 4.92
C ALA A 164 -20.31 7.29 4.09
N SER A 165 -19.68 7.32 2.91
CA SER A 165 -19.79 8.46 2.00
C SER A 165 -21.10 8.43 1.21
N LEU A 166 -21.59 7.24 0.86
CA LEU A 166 -22.93 7.05 0.30
C LEU A 166 -24.01 7.55 1.25
N GLY A 167 -23.96 7.15 2.53
CA GLY A 167 -24.90 7.67 3.53
C GLY A 167 -24.83 9.19 3.72
N ARG A 168 -23.62 9.78 3.66
CA ARG A 168 -23.44 11.24 3.69
C ARG A 168 -24.00 11.93 2.46
N TRP A 169 -23.86 11.33 1.29
CA TRP A 169 -24.37 11.86 0.03
C TRP A 169 -25.89 11.90 0.04
N VAL A 170 -26.54 10.81 0.47
CA VAL A 170 -27.99 10.74 0.68
C VAL A 170 -28.43 11.78 1.71
N ALA A 171 -27.70 11.94 2.81
CA ALA A 171 -27.96 12.96 3.82
C ALA A 171 -27.59 14.39 3.39
N ARG A 172 -27.02 14.58 2.20
CA ARG A 172 -26.49 15.86 1.68
C ARG A 172 -25.51 16.56 2.63
N ARG A 173 -24.64 15.78 3.29
CA ARG A 173 -23.64 16.27 4.25
C ARG A 173 -22.20 16.10 3.72
N PRO A 174 -21.58 17.16 3.18
CA PRO A 174 -20.18 17.11 2.77
C PRO A 174 -19.26 16.85 3.97
N HIS A 175 -18.15 16.15 3.71
CA HIS A 175 -17.17 15.78 4.71
C HIS A 175 -16.02 16.79 4.76
N GLY A 176 -15.71 17.30 5.94
CA GLY A 176 -14.51 18.11 6.18
C GLY A 176 -14.49 19.44 5.42
N VAL A 177 -15.67 20.06 5.26
CA VAL A 177 -15.86 21.41 4.70
C VAL A 177 -16.05 22.49 5.78
N ALA A 178 -16.25 22.08 7.04
CA ALA A 178 -16.43 23.01 8.14
C ALA A 178 -15.12 23.80 8.37
N GLY A 179 -15.19 25.14 8.31
CA GLY A 179 -14.03 26.02 8.46
C GLY A 179 -13.10 26.09 7.24
N ALA A 180 -13.57 25.67 6.05
CA ALA A 180 -12.83 25.86 4.82
C ALA A 180 -13.10 27.24 4.21
N ASP A 181 -12.04 27.95 3.83
CA ASP A 181 -12.10 29.25 3.12
C ASP A 181 -12.48 29.07 1.66
N GLY A 182 -12.22 27.89 1.09
CA GLY A 182 -12.61 27.52 -0.27
C GLY A 182 -12.96 26.04 -0.38
N VAL A 183 -14.02 25.74 -1.12
CA VAL A 183 -14.48 24.38 -1.42
C VAL A 183 -14.52 24.19 -2.93
N PHE A 184 -13.80 23.19 -3.43
CA PHE A 184 -13.66 22.90 -4.85
C PHE A 184 -14.12 21.47 -5.13
N PRO A 185 -15.38 21.30 -5.57
CA PRO A 185 -15.90 20.02 -6.06
C PRO A 185 -15.11 19.54 -7.28
N HIS A 186 -15.08 18.22 -7.48
CA HIS A 186 -14.37 17.58 -8.59
C HIS A 186 -15.12 16.35 -9.12
N ALA A 187 -16.37 16.12 -8.70
CA ALA A 187 -17.05 14.84 -8.94
C ALA A 187 -18.01 14.89 -10.13
N ARG A 188 -18.26 16.08 -10.69
CA ARG A 188 -19.28 16.28 -11.72
C ARG A 188 -18.95 15.51 -13.00
N ASP A 189 -17.70 15.55 -13.41
CA ASP A 189 -17.29 15.05 -14.72
C ASP A 189 -17.25 13.51 -14.79
N GLN A 190 -17.13 12.82 -13.65
CA GLN A 190 -17.30 11.37 -13.58
C GLN A 190 -18.76 10.92 -13.36
N ALA A 191 -19.69 11.84 -13.09
CA ALA A 191 -21.07 11.48 -12.70
C ALA A 191 -21.79 10.68 -13.78
N ALA A 192 -21.72 11.13 -15.03
CA ALA A 192 -22.37 10.46 -16.16
C ALA A 192 -21.85 9.03 -16.34
N LEU A 193 -20.53 8.82 -16.24
CA LEU A 193 -19.92 7.49 -16.31
C LEU A 193 -20.40 6.59 -15.16
N MET A 194 -20.43 7.10 -13.93
CA MET A 194 -20.87 6.33 -12.77
C MET A 194 -22.36 5.98 -12.84
N TYR A 195 -23.21 6.89 -13.31
CA TYR A 195 -24.63 6.60 -13.54
C TYR A 195 -24.84 5.62 -14.70
N GLY A 196 -24.00 5.69 -15.74
CA GLY A 196 -23.97 4.70 -16.82
C GLY A 196 -23.67 3.30 -16.30
N PHE A 197 -22.64 3.13 -15.46
CA PHE A 197 -22.35 1.84 -14.83
C PHE A 197 -23.49 1.35 -13.93
N ALA A 198 -24.04 2.22 -13.08
CA ALA A 198 -25.17 1.85 -12.23
C ALA A 198 -26.38 1.38 -13.07
N PHE A 199 -26.67 2.07 -14.19
CA PHE A 199 -27.73 1.67 -15.11
C PHE A 199 -27.47 0.30 -15.74
N VAL A 200 -26.26 0.06 -16.25
CA VAL A 200 -25.89 -1.24 -16.83
C VAL A 200 -26.01 -2.36 -15.80
N CYS A 201 -25.53 -2.15 -14.56
CA CYS A 201 -25.70 -3.13 -13.48
C CYS A 201 -27.17 -3.43 -13.20
N LEU A 202 -28.07 -2.43 -13.24
CA LEU A 202 -29.50 -2.66 -13.06
C LEU A 202 -30.12 -3.47 -14.21
N VAL A 203 -29.73 -3.19 -15.46
CA VAL A 203 -30.18 -3.97 -16.63
C VAL A 203 -29.67 -5.41 -16.54
N GLU A 204 -28.40 -5.59 -16.16
CA GLU A 204 -27.79 -6.90 -15.89
C GLU A 204 -28.57 -7.65 -14.81
N THR A 205 -28.93 -6.98 -13.70
CA THR A 205 -29.73 -7.57 -12.62
C THR A 205 -31.05 -8.16 -13.15
N VAL A 206 -31.75 -7.41 -14.02
CA VAL A 206 -33.01 -7.87 -14.61
C VAL A 206 -32.78 -9.07 -15.53
N GLY A 207 -31.73 -9.02 -16.36
CA GLY A 207 -31.36 -10.12 -17.24
C GLY A 207 -31.01 -11.40 -16.47
N MET A 208 -30.17 -11.29 -15.44
CA MET A 208 -29.77 -12.40 -14.58
C MET A 208 -30.95 -12.95 -13.78
N SER A 209 -31.88 -12.09 -13.35
CA SER A 209 -33.12 -12.53 -12.69
C SER A 209 -33.97 -13.43 -13.58
N TYR A 210 -34.12 -13.07 -14.86
CA TYR A 210 -34.84 -13.92 -15.83
C TYR A 210 -34.09 -15.22 -16.13
N LEU A 211 -32.78 -15.16 -16.35
CA LEU A 211 -31.95 -16.33 -16.66
C LEU A 211 -31.89 -17.34 -15.50
N LEU A 212 -31.95 -16.86 -14.25
CA LEU A 212 -31.82 -17.68 -13.04
C LEU A 212 -33.16 -18.02 -12.40
N ALA A 213 -34.30 -17.78 -13.07
CA ALA A 213 -35.63 -17.98 -12.51
C ALA A 213 -35.88 -19.42 -12.00
N GLU A 214 -35.28 -20.42 -12.64
CA GLU A 214 -35.39 -21.83 -12.25
C GLU A 214 -34.48 -22.23 -11.07
N TRP A 215 -33.53 -21.37 -10.69
CA TRP A 215 -32.49 -21.64 -9.70
C TRP A 215 -32.56 -20.63 -8.55
N PRO A 216 -33.57 -20.73 -7.66
CA PRO A 216 -33.90 -19.67 -6.69
C PRO A 216 -32.75 -19.29 -5.76
N PHE A 217 -31.90 -20.26 -5.38
CA PHE A 217 -30.72 -19.97 -4.56
C PHE A 217 -29.67 -19.16 -5.33
N VAL A 218 -29.33 -19.59 -6.55
CA VAL A 218 -28.33 -18.91 -7.39
C VAL A 218 -28.81 -17.50 -7.72
N HIS A 219 -30.10 -17.35 -8.05
CA HIS A 219 -30.74 -16.06 -8.23
C HIS A 219 -30.59 -15.16 -7.00
N ALA A 220 -30.86 -15.67 -5.79
CA ALA A 220 -30.72 -14.89 -4.57
C ALA A 220 -29.27 -14.43 -4.32
N VAL A 221 -28.29 -15.30 -4.56
CA VAL A 221 -26.87 -14.95 -4.44
C VAL A 221 -26.51 -13.86 -5.44
N VAL A 222 -26.81 -14.05 -6.72
CA VAL A 222 -26.50 -13.07 -7.78
C VAL A 222 -27.19 -11.73 -7.50
N LEU A 223 -28.46 -11.74 -7.09
CA LEU A 223 -29.18 -10.53 -6.72
C LEU A 223 -28.48 -9.75 -5.59
N VAL A 224 -27.96 -10.45 -4.57
CA VAL A 224 -27.18 -9.79 -3.50
C VAL A 224 -25.90 -9.17 -4.05
N LEU A 225 -25.18 -9.88 -4.93
CA LEU A 225 -23.98 -9.35 -5.58
C LEU A 225 -24.29 -8.13 -6.45
N ASP A 226 -25.37 -8.16 -7.22
CA ASP A 226 -25.78 -7.08 -8.11
C ASP A 226 -26.15 -5.82 -7.31
N VAL A 227 -26.98 -5.99 -6.28
CA VAL A 227 -27.35 -4.89 -5.36
C VAL A 227 -26.10 -4.31 -4.71
N TYR A 228 -25.19 -5.17 -4.23
CA TYR A 228 -23.93 -4.71 -3.65
C TYR A 228 -23.08 -3.95 -4.68
N THR A 229 -23.01 -4.42 -5.93
CA THR A 229 -22.25 -3.78 -7.01
C THR A 229 -22.81 -2.40 -7.34
N VAL A 230 -24.14 -2.26 -7.43
CA VAL A 230 -24.80 -0.97 -7.61
C VAL A 230 -24.48 -0.02 -6.46
N LEU A 231 -24.60 -0.49 -5.20
CA LEU A 231 -24.25 0.31 -4.03
C LEU A 231 -22.76 0.71 -4.01
N PHE A 232 -21.88 -0.17 -4.47
CA PHE A 232 -20.45 0.10 -4.55
C PHE A 232 -20.13 1.18 -5.60
N VAL A 233 -20.70 1.08 -6.81
CA VAL A 233 -20.55 2.08 -7.87
C VAL A 233 -21.07 3.45 -7.42
N LEU A 234 -22.26 3.48 -6.82
CA LEU A 234 -22.82 4.72 -6.24
C LEU A 234 -21.96 5.23 -5.07
N GLY A 235 -21.43 4.33 -4.25
CA GLY A 235 -20.54 4.66 -3.15
C GLY A 235 -19.23 5.31 -3.61
N LEU A 236 -18.69 4.87 -4.76
CA LEU A 236 -17.51 5.48 -5.38
C LEU A 236 -17.80 6.91 -5.84
N HIS A 237 -18.92 7.13 -6.53
CA HIS A 237 -19.35 8.48 -6.91
C HIS A 237 -19.59 9.37 -5.69
N ALA A 238 -20.34 8.87 -4.71
CA ALA A 238 -20.66 9.56 -3.47
C ALA A 238 -19.40 9.92 -2.66
N ALA A 239 -18.38 9.06 -2.66
CA ALA A 239 -17.11 9.34 -2.01
C ALA A 239 -16.39 10.54 -2.62
N SER A 240 -16.39 10.69 -3.94
CA SER A 240 -15.84 11.90 -4.58
C SER A 240 -16.75 13.11 -4.36
N ALA A 241 -18.06 12.96 -4.51
CA ALA A 241 -19.03 14.06 -4.39
C ALA A 241 -19.10 14.66 -2.99
N THR A 242 -18.93 13.86 -1.94
CA THR A 242 -18.98 14.32 -0.54
C THR A 242 -17.65 14.79 0.01
N ARG A 243 -16.53 14.59 -0.71
CA ARG A 243 -15.18 14.92 -0.23
C ARG A 243 -14.51 15.88 -1.22
N PRO A 244 -15.01 17.12 -1.37
CA PRO A 244 -14.38 18.11 -2.24
C PRO A 244 -12.95 18.40 -1.79
N HIS A 245 -12.17 19.00 -2.69
CA HIS A 245 -10.92 19.64 -2.28
C HIS A 245 -11.24 20.88 -1.44
N THR A 246 -10.43 21.14 -0.43
CA THR A 246 -10.70 22.24 0.50
C THR A 246 -9.44 23.04 0.74
N LEU A 247 -9.57 24.36 0.72
CA LEU A 247 -8.55 25.29 1.17
C LEU A 247 -8.98 25.81 2.54
N ALA A 248 -8.15 25.61 3.56
CA ALA A 248 -8.42 26.09 4.91
C ALA A 248 -7.14 26.66 5.53
N GLY A 249 -7.15 27.94 5.87
CA GLY A 249 -5.98 28.69 6.29
C GLY A 249 -4.86 28.61 5.24
N ASN A 250 -3.73 28.02 5.63
CA ASN A 250 -2.55 27.85 4.78
C ASN A 250 -2.37 26.42 4.24
N VAL A 251 -3.44 25.61 4.23
CA VAL A 251 -3.36 24.21 3.81
C VAL A 251 -4.39 23.90 2.72
N LEU A 252 -3.90 23.46 1.57
CA LEU A 252 -4.69 22.88 0.49
C LEU A 252 -4.84 21.39 0.73
N ARG A 253 -6.06 20.94 1.02
CA ARG A 253 -6.37 19.53 1.19
C ARG A 253 -6.96 18.95 -0.09
N LEU A 254 -6.17 18.11 -0.73
CA LEU A 254 -6.49 17.41 -1.98
C LEU A 254 -7.04 16.02 -1.63
N ARG A 255 -8.16 15.65 -2.25
CA ARG A 255 -8.87 14.42 -1.93
C ARG A 255 -9.38 13.73 -3.17
N GLN A 256 -9.21 12.42 -3.26
CA GLN A 256 -9.82 11.62 -4.31
C GLN A 256 -10.58 10.45 -3.70
N ALA A 257 -11.90 10.49 -3.86
CA ALA A 257 -12.83 9.54 -3.28
C ALA A 257 -12.49 9.23 -1.79
N ALA A 258 -12.49 7.95 -1.43
CA ALA A 258 -12.22 7.47 -0.06
C ALA A 258 -10.78 6.98 0.18
N HIS A 259 -9.86 7.17 -0.77
CA HIS A 259 -8.51 6.57 -0.72
C HIS A 259 -7.35 7.57 -0.76
N VAL A 260 -7.53 8.76 -1.33
CA VAL A 260 -6.50 9.82 -1.27
C VAL A 260 -6.98 10.99 -0.42
N ASP A 261 -6.14 11.41 0.51
CA ASP A 261 -6.31 12.62 1.32
C ASP A 261 -4.91 13.18 1.63
N VAL A 262 -4.52 14.26 0.94
CA VAL A 262 -3.20 14.88 1.03
C VAL A 262 -3.37 16.32 1.48
N ALA A 263 -2.65 16.69 2.54
CA ALA A 263 -2.54 18.07 2.99
C ALA A 263 -1.27 18.68 2.40
N VAL A 264 -1.42 19.68 1.54
CA VAL A 264 -0.34 20.43 0.92
C VAL A 264 -0.30 21.83 1.54
N PRO A 265 0.73 22.15 2.35
CA PRO A 265 0.94 23.51 2.83
C PRO A 265 1.17 24.48 1.65
N LEU A 266 0.59 25.68 1.70
CA LEU A 266 0.73 26.64 0.58
C LEU A 266 2.17 27.13 0.38
N ASP A 267 2.99 27.15 1.44
CA ASP A 267 4.44 27.45 1.39
C ASP A 267 5.23 26.41 0.58
N ARG A 268 4.68 25.20 0.45
CA ARG A 268 5.27 24.13 -0.36
C ARG A 268 4.91 24.23 -1.84
N ILE A 269 4.04 25.15 -2.25
CA ILE A 269 3.61 25.29 -3.64
C ILE A 269 4.57 26.22 -4.38
N ALA A 270 5.33 25.66 -5.33
CA ALA A 270 6.23 26.41 -6.19
C ALA A 270 5.44 27.12 -7.31
N ALA A 271 4.64 26.36 -8.06
CA ALA A 271 3.86 26.86 -9.17
C ALA A 271 2.49 26.17 -9.26
N VAL A 272 1.51 26.89 -9.79
CA VAL A 272 0.19 26.37 -10.11
C VAL A 272 -0.06 26.71 -11.58
N ARG A 273 -0.44 25.72 -12.38
CA ARG A 273 -0.74 25.86 -13.80
C ARG A 273 -2.12 25.29 -14.07
N ARG A 274 -2.91 25.98 -14.89
CA ARG A 274 -4.16 25.43 -15.44
C ARG A 274 -3.80 24.72 -16.74
N GLU A 275 -3.90 23.41 -16.74
CA GLU A 275 -3.49 22.56 -17.85
C GLU A 275 -4.44 21.37 -17.91
N LEU A 276 -5.10 21.19 -19.07
CA LEU A 276 -5.97 20.05 -19.30
C LEU A 276 -5.15 18.89 -19.87
N CYS A 277 -4.99 17.83 -19.08
CA CYS A 277 -4.28 16.62 -19.50
C CYS A 277 -5.21 15.41 -19.47
N PHE A 278 -5.14 14.58 -20.51
CA PHE A 278 -5.86 13.30 -20.62
C PHE A 278 -4.95 12.06 -20.57
N SER A 279 -3.67 12.24 -20.90
CA SER A 279 -2.66 11.19 -20.76
C SER A 279 -1.99 11.31 -19.40
N HIS A 280 -1.96 10.21 -18.66
CA HIS A 280 -1.37 10.13 -17.33
C HIS A 280 -0.33 9.03 -17.32
N GLU A 281 0.80 9.27 -17.99
CA GLU A 281 1.94 8.37 -17.87
C GLU A 281 2.36 8.35 -16.39
N LYS A 282 2.46 7.15 -15.80
CA LYS A 282 2.79 7.01 -14.38
C LYS A 282 4.27 7.31 -14.18
N ALA A 283 4.59 8.58 -13.98
CA ALA A 283 5.94 8.99 -13.63
C ALA A 283 6.21 8.87 -12.12
N GLU A 284 7.50 8.77 -11.78
CA GLU A 284 7.93 8.71 -10.40
C GLU A 284 7.91 10.09 -9.75
N GLY A 285 7.30 10.20 -8.56
CA GLY A 285 7.11 11.47 -7.86
C GLY A 285 5.90 12.30 -8.31
N GLU A 286 5.06 11.78 -9.21
CA GLU A 286 3.81 12.43 -9.62
C GLU A 286 2.57 11.81 -8.93
N LEU A 287 1.63 12.67 -8.55
CA LEU A 287 0.30 12.29 -8.08
C LEU A 287 -0.76 12.81 -9.07
N ASN A 288 -1.40 11.89 -9.79
CA ASN A 288 -2.49 12.22 -10.70
C ASN A 288 -3.83 11.92 -10.04
N LEU A 289 -4.59 12.96 -9.71
CA LEU A 289 -5.95 12.91 -9.17
C LEU A 289 -6.96 13.14 -10.29
N ALA A 290 -7.02 12.17 -11.20
CA ALA A 290 -7.83 12.24 -12.40
C ALA A 290 -9.29 11.88 -12.12
N VAL A 291 -10.19 12.61 -12.76
CA VAL A 291 -11.63 12.35 -12.74
C VAL A 291 -12.07 12.21 -14.19
N GLY A 292 -12.72 11.10 -14.55
CA GLY A 292 -13.10 10.87 -15.95
C GLY A 292 -11.90 10.86 -16.91
N SER A 293 -10.73 10.38 -16.45
CA SER A 293 -9.48 10.37 -17.22
C SER A 293 -8.92 11.74 -17.61
N GLN A 294 -9.26 12.78 -16.84
CA GLN A 294 -8.71 14.13 -17.05
C GLN A 294 -8.24 14.77 -15.73
N THR A 295 -7.26 15.65 -15.86
CA THR A 295 -6.80 16.61 -14.83
C THR A 295 -6.79 18.00 -15.42
N SER A 296 -7.18 19.02 -14.65
CA SER A 296 -7.33 20.41 -15.12
C SER A 296 -6.35 21.40 -14.48
N VAL A 297 -5.69 21.02 -13.39
CA VAL A 297 -4.72 21.85 -12.66
C VAL A 297 -3.49 21.03 -12.30
N THR A 298 -2.30 21.59 -12.55
CA THR A 298 -1.00 21.03 -12.19
C THR A 298 -0.36 21.90 -11.10
N ILE A 299 0.07 21.28 -10.01
CA ILE A 299 0.74 21.92 -8.87
C ILE A 299 2.15 21.35 -8.75
N GLU A 300 3.14 22.22 -8.86
CA GLU A 300 4.55 21.90 -8.61
C GLU A 300 4.90 22.24 -7.16
N LEU A 301 5.55 21.32 -6.46
CA LEU A 301 5.92 21.46 -5.06
C LEU A 301 7.41 21.75 -4.89
N THR A 302 7.75 22.64 -3.97
CA THR A 302 9.14 22.98 -3.63
C THR A 302 9.89 21.80 -2.99
N GLY A 303 9.18 20.97 -2.20
CA GLY A 303 9.71 19.77 -1.56
C GLY A 303 8.71 18.62 -1.58
N PRO A 304 9.17 17.37 -1.32
CA PRO A 304 8.31 16.20 -1.35
C PRO A 304 7.22 16.28 -0.28
N VAL A 305 6.00 15.86 -0.64
CA VAL A 305 4.86 15.66 0.26
C VAL A 305 4.44 14.20 0.18
N ASP A 306 4.15 13.57 1.31
CA ASP A 306 3.75 12.17 1.34
C ASP A 306 2.28 11.99 0.92
N ALA A 307 2.08 11.34 -0.22
CA ALA A 307 0.78 10.92 -0.69
C ALA A 307 0.44 9.51 -0.16
N PRO A 308 -0.77 9.29 0.40
CA PRO A 308 -1.18 7.98 0.85
C PRO A 308 -1.39 7.05 -0.35
N ARG A 309 -1.04 5.77 -0.17
CA ARG A 309 -1.42 4.69 -1.10
C ARG A 309 -2.44 3.77 -0.43
N LEU A 310 -3.40 3.28 -1.22
CA LEU A 310 -4.38 2.30 -0.74
C LEU A 310 -3.68 1.03 -0.25
N LEU A 311 -2.62 0.62 -0.94
CA LEU A 311 -1.76 -0.50 -0.57
C LEU A 311 -0.30 -0.03 -0.54
N GLY A 312 0.43 -0.41 0.52
CA GLY A 312 1.85 -0.09 0.69
C GLY A 312 2.13 1.22 1.45
N ALA A 313 3.42 1.58 1.50
CA ALA A 313 3.90 2.78 2.18
C ALA A 313 3.48 4.06 1.43
N PRO A 314 3.32 5.20 2.12
CA PRO A 314 3.16 6.50 1.48
C PRO A 314 4.24 6.76 0.42
N ARG A 315 3.92 7.58 -0.58
CA ARG A 315 4.86 7.95 -1.66
C ARG A 315 5.18 9.43 -1.56
N PRO A 316 6.46 9.85 -1.55
CA PRO A 316 6.79 11.25 -1.72
C PRO A 316 6.45 11.70 -3.14
N VAL A 317 5.73 12.83 -3.25
CA VAL A 317 5.35 13.44 -4.53
C VAL A 317 5.78 14.89 -4.59
N ARG A 318 6.20 15.34 -5.77
CA ARG A 318 6.65 16.70 -6.07
C ARG A 318 5.78 17.40 -7.11
N LEU A 319 5.01 16.63 -7.88
CA LEU A 319 4.04 17.14 -8.83
C LEU A 319 2.67 16.56 -8.49
N VAL A 320 1.65 17.41 -8.39
CA VAL A 320 0.27 16.98 -8.18
C VAL A 320 -0.58 17.52 -9.32
N ARG A 321 -1.08 16.64 -10.17
CA ARG A 321 -2.13 16.97 -11.14
C ARG A 321 -3.47 16.60 -10.55
N LEU A 322 -4.45 17.48 -10.64
CA LEU A 322 -5.78 17.22 -10.13
C LEU A 322 -6.86 17.78 -11.04
N HIS A 323 -8.06 17.25 -10.89
CA HIS A 323 -9.25 17.79 -11.50
C HIS A 323 -10.07 18.58 -10.49
N ALA A 324 -10.61 19.71 -10.92
CA ALA A 324 -11.63 20.47 -10.22
C ALA A 324 -12.73 20.86 -11.22
N ASP A 325 -13.98 20.84 -10.77
CA ASP A 325 -15.16 21.18 -11.59
C ASP A 325 -15.08 22.64 -12.08
N ASP A 326 -14.45 23.53 -11.28
CA ASP A 326 -14.07 24.89 -11.68
C ASP A 326 -12.56 25.11 -11.43
N PRO A 327 -11.71 24.87 -12.45
CA PRO A 327 -10.26 25.06 -12.32
C PRO A 327 -9.86 26.54 -12.21
N GLY A 328 -10.72 27.47 -12.68
CA GLY A 328 -10.48 28.91 -12.56
C GLY A 328 -10.61 29.37 -11.12
N ALA A 329 -11.73 29.03 -10.47
CA ALA A 329 -11.97 29.36 -9.07
C ALA A 329 -10.87 28.80 -8.15
N LEU A 330 -10.42 27.57 -8.40
CA LEU A 330 -9.31 26.98 -7.64
C LEU A 330 -8.00 27.75 -7.85
N TYR A 331 -7.65 28.04 -9.10
CA TYR A 331 -6.44 28.80 -9.42
C TYR A 331 -6.44 30.20 -8.78
N ASP A 332 -7.57 30.91 -8.86
CA ASP A 332 -7.71 32.27 -8.33
C ASP A 332 -7.67 32.28 -6.80
N ALA A 333 -8.24 31.26 -6.15
CA ALA A 333 -8.16 31.10 -4.71
C ALA A 333 -6.73 30.80 -4.24
N LEU A 334 -6.02 29.89 -4.92
CA LEU A 334 -4.62 29.59 -4.61
C LEU A 334 -3.71 30.79 -4.85
N THR A 335 -3.93 31.53 -5.93
CA THR A 335 -3.17 32.74 -6.24
C THR A 335 -3.36 33.78 -5.16
N ARG A 336 -4.62 34.07 -4.76
CA ARG A 336 -4.92 35.01 -3.67
C ARG A 336 -4.34 34.55 -2.33
N ALA A 337 -4.46 33.27 -1.98
CA ALA A 337 -3.97 32.77 -0.71
C ALA A 337 -2.43 32.81 -0.63
N ARG A 338 -1.72 32.66 -1.77
CA ARG A 338 -0.26 32.79 -1.84
C ARG A 338 0.22 34.25 -1.83
N THR A 339 -0.56 35.18 -2.38
CA THR A 339 -0.20 36.61 -2.42
C THR A 339 -0.73 37.40 -1.22
N GLY A 340 -1.65 36.84 -0.43
CA GLY A 340 -2.14 37.45 0.79
C GLY A 340 -1.04 37.55 1.87
N PRO A 341 -0.97 38.65 2.63
CA PRO A 341 -0.07 38.73 3.78
C PRO A 341 -0.43 37.61 4.77
N SER A 342 0.58 36.89 5.27
CA SER A 342 0.39 35.90 6.33
C SER A 342 -0.37 36.53 7.50
N PRO A 343 -1.37 35.85 8.11
CA PRO A 343 -2.02 36.36 9.31
C PRO A 343 -0.93 36.63 10.36
N SER A 344 -0.87 37.88 10.86
CA SER A 344 0.04 38.24 11.94
C SER A 344 -0.20 37.30 13.12
N PRO A 345 0.84 36.77 13.78
CA PRO A 345 0.67 35.97 14.99
C PRO A 345 -0.19 36.75 15.98
N GLY A 346 -1.30 36.16 16.42
CA GLY A 346 -2.19 36.79 17.40
C GLY A 346 -1.42 37.12 18.70
N PRO A 347 -1.89 38.10 19.49
CA PRO A 347 -1.18 38.52 20.70
C PRO A 347 -0.99 37.33 21.65
N LEU A 348 0.21 37.20 22.21
CA LEU A 348 0.50 36.18 23.22
C LEU A 348 -0.50 36.30 24.39
N PRO A 349 -0.96 35.18 24.97
CA PRO A 349 -1.80 35.21 26.15
C PRO A 349 -1.07 35.96 27.26
N THR A 350 -1.67 37.05 27.72
CA THR A 350 -1.18 37.79 28.89
C THR A 350 -1.43 36.91 30.11
N ALA A 351 -0.35 36.65 30.85
CA ALA A 351 -0.34 35.81 32.06
C ALA A 351 -1.13 36.45 33.21
#